data_AF-A0A940NZZ9-F1
#
_entry.id   AF-A0A940NZZ9-F1
#
_cell.length_a   1.000
_cell.length_b   1.000
_cell.length_c   1.000
_cell.angle_alpha   90.00
_cell.angle_beta   90.00
_cell.angle_gamma   90.00
#
_symmetry.space_group_name_H-M   'P 1'
#
loop_
_entity.id
_entity.type
_entity.pdbx_description
1 polymer ?
#
loop_
_entity_poly.entity_id
_entity_poly.type
_entity_poly.pdbx_seq_one_letter_code
_entity_poly.pdbx_strand_id
1 'polypeptide(L)'
;MRTHITARAAACGVTFVLALTAACHLPVSAVSSAVSAPVFSQESGFYDAAFDLTLTAPDDCRIYYTLDGSEPTGKSQLYDGAISVYDRTPEANVISDKASPYNPPDAPVDKALIVRAAAYDASGSFSETVTKTYFIGCGQRDYLTEIPVVSLVTDPDHLFNEETGIYVDGSSDTMRKYGLPNYMLKGREWERPAHFTVFEDGKAVY
;
A
#
# COMPACT_ATOMS: atom_id res chain seq x y z
N MET A 1 17.05 -17.64 16.85
CA MET A 1 18.23 -16.82 16.50
C MET A 1 17.87 -16.06 15.23
N ARG A 2 17.47 -14.79 15.36
CA ARG A 2 16.89 -13.98 14.27
C ARG A 2 18.01 -13.34 13.46
N THR A 3 18.09 -13.69 12.18
CA THR A 3 18.98 -13.08 11.20
C THR A 3 18.42 -11.69 10.84
N HIS A 4 19.17 -10.65 11.16
CA HIS A 4 18.95 -9.31 10.64
C HIS A 4 19.50 -9.26 9.21
N ILE A 5 18.66 -8.90 8.23
CA ILE A 5 19.13 -8.55 6.88
C ILE A 5 19.41 -7.05 6.91
N THR A 6 20.68 -6.69 6.86
CA THR A 6 21.15 -5.31 6.68
C THR A 6 21.62 -5.18 5.25
N ALA A 7 20.88 -4.47 4.40
CA ALA A 7 21.33 -4.14 3.06
C ALA A 7 22.37 -3.00 3.15
N ARG A 8 23.61 -3.27 2.73
CA ARG A 8 24.60 -2.25 2.39
C ARG A 8 25.12 -2.56 1.00
N ALA A 9 24.84 -1.65 0.06
CA ALA A 9 25.47 -1.64 -1.25
C ALA A 9 26.95 -1.27 -1.09
N ALA A 10 27.84 -2.13 -1.59
CA ALA A 10 29.21 -1.77 -1.94
C ALA A 10 29.70 -2.74 -3.02
N ALA A 11 30.20 -2.16 -4.11
CA ALA A 11 30.80 -2.86 -5.23
C ALA A 11 32.12 -3.55 -4.87
N CYS A 12 32.54 -4.43 -5.79
CA CYS A 12 33.89 -4.97 -6.00
C CYS A 12 34.15 -6.36 -5.41
N GLY A 13 34.48 -7.28 -6.32
CA GLY A 13 34.48 -8.73 -6.12
C GLY A 13 35.57 -9.27 -5.20
N VAL A 14 35.21 -10.32 -4.47
CA VAL A 14 36.11 -11.37 -4.00
C VAL A 14 35.35 -12.70 -4.02
N THR A 15 35.89 -13.66 -4.76
CA THR A 15 35.40 -15.05 -4.85
C THR A 15 35.80 -15.81 -3.58
N PHE A 16 34.85 -16.45 -2.90
CA PHE A 16 35.12 -17.46 -1.87
C PHE A 16 34.53 -18.80 -2.31
N VAL A 17 35.39 -19.83 -2.42
CA VAL A 17 35.00 -21.23 -2.56
C VAL A 17 35.45 -21.95 -1.29
N LEU A 18 34.55 -22.66 -0.61
CA LEU A 18 34.97 -23.77 0.25
C LEU A 18 33.86 -24.82 0.49
N ALA A 19 34.18 -26.03 0.01
CA ALA A 19 33.92 -27.38 0.51
C ALA A 19 32.50 -27.89 0.84
N LEU A 20 32.20 -28.99 0.14
CA LEU A 20 31.05 -29.89 0.25
C LEU A 20 31.27 -30.92 1.40
N THR A 21 30.25 -31.16 2.23
CA THR A 21 30.05 -32.44 2.92
C THR A 21 28.56 -32.80 2.91
N ALA A 22 28.28 -34.03 2.47
CA ALA A 22 26.96 -34.57 2.24
C ALA A 22 26.22 -34.90 3.55
N ALA A 23 24.93 -34.54 3.62
CA ALA A 23 23.96 -35.19 4.49
C ALA A 23 22.60 -35.25 3.77
N CYS A 24 22.14 -36.48 3.55
CA CYS A 24 20.78 -36.95 3.23
C CYS A 24 19.83 -35.96 2.52
N HIS A 25 19.68 -36.13 1.19
CA HIS A 25 18.58 -35.51 0.44
C HIS A 25 17.24 -36.07 0.89
N LEU A 26 16.52 -35.30 1.70
CA LEU A 26 15.09 -35.14 1.46
C LEU A 26 14.94 -33.88 0.62
N PRO A 27 14.47 -33.94 -0.64
CA PRO A 27 13.86 -32.76 -1.21
C PRO A 27 12.59 -32.53 -0.42
N VAL A 28 12.65 -31.70 0.63
CA VAL A 28 11.45 -30.95 1.01
C VAL A 28 11.23 -29.99 -0.15
N SER A 29 10.44 -30.43 -1.12
CA SER A 29 9.83 -29.53 -2.09
C SER A 29 8.98 -28.57 -1.29
N ALA A 30 9.52 -27.40 -0.96
CA ALA A 30 8.72 -26.26 -0.59
C ALA A 30 7.98 -25.83 -1.85
N VAL A 31 6.86 -26.48 -2.14
CA VAL A 31 5.89 -25.95 -3.09
C VAL A 31 5.22 -24.79 -2.38
N SER A 32 5.86 -23.63 -2.40
CA SER A 32 5.14 -22.38 -2.21
C SER A 32 4.36 -22.16 -3.50
N SER A 33 3.14 -22.68 -3.60
CA SER A 33 2.21 -22.24 -4.63
C SER A 33 1.73 -20.83 -4.24
N ALA A 34 2.61 -19.84 -4.42
CA ALA A 34 2.23 -18.46 -4.23
C ALA A 34 1.18 -18.12 -5.28
N VAL A 35 -0.02 -17.75 -4.83
CA VAL A 35 -1.08 -17.24 -5.71
C VAL A 35 -0.52 -16.02 -6.43
N SER A 36 -0.63 -15.98 -7.76
CA SER A 36 -0.10 -14.84 -8.52
C SER A 36 -0.98 -13.62 -8.31
N ALA A 37 -0.35 -12.45 -8.22
CA ALA A 37 -1.03 -11.19 -7.98
C ALA A 37 -1.93 -10.78 -9.17
N PRO A 38 -3.03 -10.04 -8.90
CA PRO A 38 -3.88 -9.55 -9.97
C PRO A 38 -3.15 -8.54 -10.86
N VAL A 39 -3.37 -8.64 -12.16
CA VAL A 39 -2.88 -7.71 -13.18
C VAL A 39 -3.91 -6.62 -13.40
N PHE A 40 -3.48 -5.37 -13.36
CA PHE A 40 -4.30 -4.19 -13.59
C PHE A 40 -4.19 -3.79 -15.06
N SER A 41 -5.29 -3.36 -15.67
CA SER A 41 -5.30 -2.86 -17.05
C SER A 41 -4.66 -1.49 -17.23
N GLN A 42 -4.48 -0.74 -16.13
CA GLN A 42 -3.86 0.58 -16.13
C GLN A 42 -2.88 0.72 -14.96
N GLU A 43 -1.75 1.34 -15.26
CA GLU A 43 -0.68 1.61 -14.30
C GLU A 43 -1.00 2.82 -13.41
N SER A 44 -0.31 2.96 -12.28
CA SER A 44 -0.44 4.17 -11.45
C SER A 44 -0.04 5.40 -12.26
N GLY A 45 -0.76 6.51 -12.11
CA GLY A 45 -0.42 7.72 -12.86
C GLY A 45 -1.47 8.80 -12.82
N PHE A 46 -1.20 9.82 -13.63
CA PHE A 46 -2.05 10.96 -13.86
C PHE A 46 -2.82 10.76 -15.17
N TYR A 47 -4.13 10.98 -15.12
CA TYR A 47 -5.05 10.79 -16.24
C TYR A 47 -5.97 11.99 -16.39
N ASP A 48 -6.24 12.39 -17.63
CA ASP A 48 -7.10 13.55 -17.92
C ASP A 48 -8.59 13.23 -17.75
N ALA A 49 -8.99 11.97 -17.92
CA ALA A 49 -10.37 11.54 -17.93
C ALA A 49 -10.59 10.28 -17.10
N ALA A 50 -11.83 10.11 -16.64
CA ALA A 50 -12.29 8.89 -16.00
C ALA A 50 -12.22 7.69 -16.96
N PHE A 51 -12.03 6.50 -16.40
CA PHE A 51 -11.95 5.25 -17.15
C PHE A 51 -12.42 4.06 -16.32
N ASP A 52 -12.67 2.94 -17.00
CA ASP A 52 -13.03 1.67 -16.36
C ASP A 52 -11.78 0.79 -16.21
N LEU A 53 -11.38 0.56 -14.96
CA LEU A 53 -10.25 -0.29 -14.60
C LEU A 53 -10.69 -1.75 -14.53
N THR A 54 -10.11 -2.58 -15.40
CA THR A 54 -10.25 -4.03 -15.34
C THR A 54 -9.07 -4.69 -14.65
N LEU A 55 -9.35 -5.77 -13.92
CA LEU A 55 -8.38 -6.60 -13.21
C LEU A 55 -8.45 -8.04 -13.75
N THR A 56 -7.32 -8.73 -13.81
CA THR A 56 -7.24 -10.14 -14.24
C THR A 56 -6.37 -10.93 -13.27
N ALA A 57 -6.74 -12.18 -12.98
CA ALA A 57 -5.99 -13.08 -12.12
C ALA A 57 -5.91 -14.47 -12.78
N PRO A 58 -5.04 -15.39 -12.30
CA PRO A 58 -5.03 -16.76 -12.77
C PRO A 58 -6.40 -17.44 -12.67
N ASP A 59 -6.60 -18.45 -13.52
CA ASP A 59 -7.78 -19.31 -13.45
C ASP A 59 -7.95 -19.88 -12.03
N ASP A 60 -9.20 -20.08 -11.61
CA ASP A 60 -9.60 -20.54 -10.26
C ASP A 60 -9.35 -19.58 -9.09
N CYS A 61 -8.91 -18.34 -9.34
CA CYS A 61 -8.76 -17.30 -8.32
C CYS A 61 -9.92 -16.28 -8.32
N ARG A 62 -10.22 -15.72 -7.14
CA ARG A 62 -11.11 -14.56 -6.96
C ARG A 62 -10.29 -13.34 -6.57
N ILE A 63 -10.60 -12.18 -7.14
CA ILE A 63 -9.94 -10.92 -6.77
C ILE A 63 -10.81 -10.19 -5.76
N TYR A 64 -10.21 -9.76 -4.65
CA TYR A 64 -10.85 -8.86 -3.69
C TYR A 64 -10.08 -7.54 -3.66
N TYR A 65 -10.80 -6.44 -3.51
CA TYR A 65 -10.21 -5.10 -3.56
C TYR A 65 -10.81 -4.13 -2.53
N THR A 66 -10.09 -3.03 -2.32
CA THR A 66 -10.47 -1.90 -1.47
C THR A 66 -10.17 -0.59 -2.18
N LEU A 67 -10.95 0.45 -1.86
CA LEU A 67 -10.83 1.80 -2.43
C LEU A 67 -10.49 2.88 -1.40
N ASP A 68 -10.37 2.48 -0.13
CA ASP A 68 -10.15 3.33 1.02
C ASP A 68 -8.71 3.25 1.57
N GLY A 69 -7.87 2.42 0.96
CA GLY A 69 -6.49 2.18 1.38
C GLY A 69 -6.30 1.02 2.34
N SER A 70 -7.35 0.40 2.86
CA SER A 70 -7.27 -0.79 3.74
C SER A 70 -6.70 -2.01 3.00
N GLU A 71 -6.10 -2.96 3.72
CA GLU A 71 -5.64 -4.21 3.09
C GLU A 71 -6.83 -5.03 2.57
N PRO A 72 -6.82 -5.51 1.32
CA PRO A 72 -7.85 -6.42 0.85
C PRO A 72 -7.79 -7.74 1.63
N THR A 73 -8.95 -8.20 2.06
CA THR A 73 -9.15 -9.50 2.71
C THR A 73 -10.19 -10.30 1.92
N GLY A 74 -10.35 -11.59 2.21
CA GLY A 74 -11.45 -12.40 1.65
C GLY A 74 -12.86 -11.93 2.05
N LYS A 75 -12.99 -10.85 2.84
CA LYS A 75 -14.25 -10.18 3.19
C LYS A 75 -14.40 -8.80 2.54
N SER A 76 -13.37 -8.32 1.83
CA SER A 76 -13.41 -7.06 1.10
C SER A 76 -14.31 -7.18 -0.14
N GLN A 77 -14.38 -6.14 -0.95
CA GLN A 77 -15.26 -6.14 -2.12
C GLN A 77 -14.77 -7.15 -3.15
N LEU A 78 -15.65 -8.07 -3.57
CA LEU A 78 -15.37 -9.02 -4.65
C LEU A 78 -15.33 -8.24 -5.98
N TYR A 79 -14.31 -8.51 -6.78
CA TYR A 79 -14.24 -8.02 -8.16
C TYR A 79 -15.14 -8.87 -9.06
N ASP A 80 -16.26 -8.30 -9.48
CA ASP A 80 -17.26 -8.91 -10.37
C ASP A 80 -17.58 -8.05 -11.61
N GLY A 81 -16.89 -6.92 -11.76
CA GLY A 81 -17.04 -5.97 -12.86
C GLY A 81 -15.95 -4.90 -12.82
N ALA A 82 -15.85 -4.10 -13.88
CA ALA A 82 -14.87 -3.03 -13.95
C ALA A 82 -15.06 -2.00 -12.82
N ILE A 83 -13.95 -1.48 -12.30
CA ILE A 83 -13.92 -0.45 -11.27
C ILE A 83 -13.89 0.91 -11.97
N SER A 84 -14.88 1.75 -11.71
CA SER A 84 -14.89 3.11 -12.25
C SER A 84 -13.85 3.98 -11.53
N VAL A 85 -12.87 4.48 -12.27
CA VAL A 85 -11.83 5.39 -11.79
C VAL A 85 -12.13 6.80 -12.28
N TYR A 86 -12.32 7.74 -11.35
CA TYR A 86 -12.81 9.10 -11.65
C TYR A 86 -12.22 10.16 -10.72
N ASP A 87 -12.45 11.44 -11.03
CA ASP A 87 -12.03 12.57 -10.20
C ASP A 87 -12.83 12.63 -8.90
N ARG A 88 -12.17 12.35 -7.78
CA ARG A 88 -12.75 12.37 -6.44
C ARG A 88 -12.66 13.74 -5.77
N THR A 89 -12.06 14.75 -6.40
CA THR A 89 -11.94 16.10 -5.85
C THR A 89 -13.27 16.65 -5.32
N PRO A 90 -14.41 16.51 -6.03
CA PRO A 90 -15.70 17.02 -5.55
C PRO A 90 -16.26 16.32 -4.29
N GLU A 91 -15.72 15.16 -3.91
CA GLU A 91 -16.13 14.47 -2.70
C GLU A 91 -15.69 15.22 -1.43
N ALA A 92 -16.40 14.96 -0.32
CA ALA A 92 -16.05 15.50 0.98
C ALA A 92 -14.60 15.14 1.37
N ASN A 93 -13.93 16.07 2.04
CA ASN A 93 -12.63 15.80 2.62
C ASN A 93 -12.82 14.86 3.83
N VAL A 94 -12.22 13.67 3.79
CA VAL A 94 -12.33 12.70 4.90
C VAL A 94 -11.08 12.71 5.74
N ILE A 95 -9.91 12.50 5.12
CA ILE A 95 -8.63 12.44 5.82
C ILE A 95 -8.14 13.83 6.18
N SER A 96 -8.22 14.78 5.24
CA SER A 96 -7.81 16.17 5.46
C SER A 96 -8.70 16.92 6.46
N ASP A 97 -9.83 16.33 6.86
CA ASP A 97 -10.75 16.87 7.87
C ASP A 97 -10.48 16.31 9.29
N LYS A 98 -9.56 15.34 9.43
CA LYS A 98 -9.17 14.82 10.76
C LYS A 98 -8.32 15.88 11.48
N ALA A 99 -8.97 16.70 12.30
CA ALA A 99 -8.36 17.80 13.03
C ALA A 99 -7.81 17.40 14.42
N SER A 100 -6.53 17.72 14.66
CA SER A 100 -5.96 18.30 15.89
C SER A 100 -4.42 18.25 15.76
N PRO A 101 -3.66 19.37 15.86
CA PRO A 101 -4.06 20.76 16.15
C PRO A 101 -4.33 21.63 14.90
N TYR A 102 -4.56 21.04 13.73
CA TYR A 102 -4.67 21.77 12.45
C TYR A 102 -6.12 22.18 12.10
N ASN A 103 -6.28 23.35 11.45
CA ASN A 103 -7.53 23.76 10.83
C ASN A 103 -7.67 23.10 9.46
N PRO A 104 -8.68 22.25 9.22
CA PRO A 104 -8.84 21.57 7.95
C PRO A 104 -9.13 22.57 6.81
N PRO A 105 -8.84 22.21 5.55
CA PRO A 105 -9.19 23.02 4.40
C PRO A 105 -10.71 23.27 4.31
N ASP A 106 -11.10 24.51 4.00
CA ASP A 106 -12.50 24.93 3.82
C ASP A 106 -13.03 24.68 2.39
N ALA A 107 -12.17 24.20 1.49
CA ALA A 107 -12.49 23.83 0.12
C ALA A 107 -12.14 22.36 -0.17
N PRO A 108 -12.76 21.74 -1.19
CA PRO A 108 -12.39 20.40 -1.63
C PRO A 108 -10.91 20.37 -2.05
N VAL A 109 -10.18 19.37 -1.55
CA VAL A 109 -8.79 19.13 -1.97
C VAL A 109 -8.73 18.05 -3.04
N ASP A 110 -7.63 18.03 -3.79
CA ASP A 110 -7.32 16.94 -4.72
C ASP A 110 -7.17 15.62 -3.99
N LYS A 111 -7.70 14.57 -4.62
CA LYS A 111 -7.71 13.22 -4.07
C LYS A 111 -7.26 12.24 -5.13
N ALA A 112 -6.33 11.39 -4.77
CA ALA A 112 -6.09 10.18 -5.53
C ALA A 112 -7.22 9.18 -5.29
N LEU A 113 -7.53 8.39 -6.31
CA LEU A 113 -8.27 7.14 -6.16
C LEU A 113 -7.27 6.01 -5.99
N ILE A 114 -7.34 5.33 -4.85
CA ILE A 114 -6.46 4.20 -4.52
C ILE A 114 -7.22 2.92 -4.81
N VAL A 115 -6.57 1.96 -5.48
CA VAL A 115 -7.11 0.61 -5.63
C VAL A 115 -6.06 -0.37 -5.11
N ARG A 116 -6.44 -1.14 -4.09
CA ARG A 116 -5.62 -2.24 -3.57
C ARG A 116 -6.32 -3.55 -3.84
N ALA A 117 -5.65 -4.52 -4.45
CA ALA A 117 -6.27 -5.79 -4.79
C ALA A 117 -5.33 -6.98 -4.54
N ALA A 118 -5.92 -8.10 -4.12
CA ALA A 118 -5.25 -9.38 -3.97
C ALA A 118 -6.12 -10.50 -4.56
N ALA A 119 -5.46 -11.50 -5.14
CA ALA A 119 -6.10 -12.71 -5.66
C ALA A 119 -6.10 -13.80 -4.57
N TYR A 120 -7.20 -14.54 -4.47
CA TYR A 120 -7.43 -15.61 -3.50
C TYR A 120 -7.80 -16.90 -4.24
N ASP A 121 -7.13 -18.00 -3.92
CA ASP A 121 -7.50 -19.31 -4.43
C ASP A 121 -8.65 -19.94 -3.62
N ALA A 122 -9.11 -21.12 -4.05
CA ALA A 122 -10.18 -21.85 -3.38
C ALA A 122 -9.82 -22.32 -1.94
N SER A 123 -8.53 -22.39 -1.60
CA SER A 123 -8.05 -22.77 -0.26
C SER A 123 -8.02 -21.59 0.72
N GLY A 124 -8.16 -20.36 0.21
CA GLY A 124 -8.01 -19.12 0.97
C GLY A 124 -6.58 -18.60 1.04
N SER A 125 -5.63 -19.24 0.33
CA SER A 125 -4.30 -18.65 0.11
C SER A 125 -4.43 -17.45 -0.81
N PHE A 126 -3.56 -16.46 -0.63
CA PHE A 126 -3.68 -15.19 -1.33
C PHE A 126 -2.34 -14.66 -1.84
N SER A 127 -2.43 -13.83 -2.89
CA SER A 127 -1.28 -13.18 -3.50
C SER A 127 -0.76 -12.03 -2.64
N GLU A 128 0.37 -11.44 -3.03
CA GLU A 128 0.69 -10.09 -2.57
C GLU A 128 -0.40 -9.10 -2.98
N THR A 129 -0.59 -8.05 -2.17
CA THR A 129 -1.47 -6.93 -2.49
C THR A 129 -0.82 -6.03 -3.52
N VAL A 130 -1.46 -5.85 -4.68
CA VAL A 130 -1.08 -4.82 -5.65
C VAL A 130 -1.79 -3.54 -5.30
N THR A 131 -1.05 -2.44 -5.19
CA THR A 131 -1.59 -1.11 -4.91
C THR A 131 -1.35 -0.22 -6.13
N LYS A 132 -2.41 0.45 -6.59
CA LYS A 132 -2.34 1.47 -7.65
C LYS A 132 -2.94 2.78 -7.17
N THR A 133 -2.32 3.88 -7.60
CA THR A 133 -2.71 5.25 -7.28
C THR A 133 -3.03 5.98 -8.56
N TYR A 134 -4.25 6.51 -8.66
CA TYR A 134 -4.75 7.20 -9.84
C TYR A 134 -5.12 8.64 -9.50
N PHE A 135 -4.53 9.57 -10.24
CA PHE A 135 -4.76 11.01 -10.15
C PHE A 135 -5.57 11.44 -11.38
N ILE A 136 -6.86 11.77 -11.21
CA ILE A 136 -7.78 12.03 -12.33
C ILE A 136 -8.13 13.52 -12.39
N GLY A 137 -8.04 14.13 -13.58
CA GLY A 137 -8.43 15.54 -13.79
C GLY A 137 -7.47 16.57 -13.19
N CYS A 138 -6.31 16.13 -12.68
CA CYS A 138 -5.29 16.96 -12.08
C CYS A 138 -3.99 17.04 -12.89
N GLY A 139 -3.92 16.39 -14.07
CA GLY A 139 -2.77 16.48 -14.98
C GLY A 139 -2.51 17.89 -15.53
N GLN A 140 -3.51 18.78 -15.51
CA GLN A 140 -3.39 20.19 -15.89
C GLN A 140 -3.07 21.12 -14.71
N ARG A 141 -2.75 20.55 -13.54
CA ARG A 141 -2.36 21.32 -12.36
C ARG A 141 -0.87 21.22 -12.23
N ASP A 142 -0.18 22.22 -12.80
CA ASP A 142 1.28 22.28 -12.94
C ASP A 142 2.03 21.93 -11.64
N TYR A 143 1.46 22.21 -10.47
CA TYR A 143 2.07 21.89 -9.17
C TYR A 143 2.15 20.40 -8.80
N LEU A 144 1.48 19.49 -9.51
CA LEU A 144 1.57 18.03 -9.25
C LEU A 144 2.36 17.27 -10.33
N THR A 145 2.53 17.85 -11.52
CA THR A 145 3.21 17.19 -12.64
C THR A 145 4.62 17.73 -12.87
N GLU A 146 4.96 18.91 -12.37
CA GLU A 146 6.30 19.52 -12.50
C GLU A 146 7.24 19.25 -11.30
N ILE A 147 6.75 18.58 -10.26
CA ILE A 147 7.56 18.19 -9.09
C ILE A 147 7.42 16.70 -8.83
N PRO A 148 8.43 16.06 -8.20
CA PRO A 148 8.27 14.69 -7.73
C PRO A 148 7.13 14.59 -6.72
N VAL A 149 6.19 13.67 -6.96
CA VAL A 149 5.07 13.38 -6.06
C VAL A 149 5.31 12.02 -5.41
N VAL A 150 5.17 11.94 -4.09
CA VAL A 150 5.23 10.68 -3.35
C VAL A 150 3.83 10.33 -2.86
N SER A 151 3.29 9.21 -3.34
CA SER A 151 2.10 8.59 -2.80
C SER A 151 2.49 7.62 -1.70
N LEU A 152 1.92 7.77 -0.51
CA LEU A 152 2.04 6.81 0.60
C LEU A 152 0.65 6.23 0.89
N VAL A 153 0.51 4.92 0.72
CA VAL A 153 -0.74 4.19 0.95
C VAL A 153 -0.54 3.21 2.09
N THR A 154 -1.41 3.27 3.07
CA THR A 154 -1.43 2.35 4.20
C THR A 154 -2.86 2.15 4.65
N ASP A 155 -3.10 1.10 5.43
CA ASP A 155 -4.39 0.94 6.09
C ASP A 155 -4.71 2.20 6.93
N PRO A 156 -5.88 2.83 6.76
CA PRO A 156 -6.24 4.03 7.52
C PRO A 156 -6.08 3.87 9.04
N ASP A 157 -6.29 2.66 9.57
CA ASP A 157 -6.13 2.38 11.00
C ASP A 157 -4.67 2.54 11.45
N HIS A 158 -3.69 2.29 10.57
CA HIS A 158 -2.29 2.52 10.89
C HIS A 158 -1.98 3.99 11.22
N LEU A 159 -2.75 4.92 10.66
CA LEU A 159 -2.60 6.35 10.94
C LEU A 159 -3.56 6.81 12.04
N PHE A 160 -4.81 6.35 12.01
CA PHE A 160 -5.91 7.01 12.73
C PHE A 160 -6.63 6.14 13.76
N ASN A 161 -6.25 4.88 13.95
CA ASN A 161 -6.80 4.06 15.02
C ASN A 161 -6.45 4.66 16.39
N GLU A 162 -7.39 4.73 17.32
CA GLU A 162 -7.17 5.38 18.62
C GLU A 162 -6.11 4.66 19.48
N GLU A 163 -5.91 3.36 19.32
CA GLU A 163 -4.94 2.61 20.13
C GLU A 163 -3.59 2.47 19.42
N THR A 164 -3.62 2.28 18.12
CA THR A 164 -2.42 1.89 17.34
C THR A 164 -2.07 2.87 16.22
N GLY A 165 -2.90 3.87 15.94
CA GLY A 165 -2.64 4.88 14.93
C GLY A 165 -1.44 5.75 15.30
N ILE A 166 -0.54 6.00 14.35
CA ILE A 166 0.68 6.80 14.57
C ILE A 166 0.46 8.31 14.37
N TYR A 167 -0.74 8.73 13.97
CA TYR A 167 -1.07 10.12 13.67
C TYR A 167 -2.15 10.69 14.60
N VAL A 168 -2.32 10.08 15.78
CA VAL A 168 -3.33 10.47 16.79
C VAL A 168 -2.70 10.67 18.16
N ASP A 169 -3.40 11.34 19.08
CA ASP A 169 -2.97 11.45 20.47
C ASP A 169 -2.95 10.08 21.17
N GLY A 170 -3.84 9.16 20.77
CA GLY A 170 -3.95 7.85 21.40
C GLY A 170 -5.05 7.79 22.47
N SER A 171 -5.44 6.58 22.86
CA SER A 171 -6.45 6.35 23.89
C SER A 171 -5.94 6.65 25.30
N SER A 172 -6.86 6.72 26.28
CA SER A 172 -6.47 6.86 27.70
C SER A 172 -5.56 5.73 28.18
N ASP A 173 -5.72 4.54 27.60
CA ASP A 173 -4.90 3.37 27.93
C ASP A 173 -3.50 3.47 27.34
N THR A 174 -3.35 3.93 26.10
CA THR A 174 -2.02 4.14 25.51
C THR A 174 -1.27 5.26 26.24
N MET A 175 -1.95 6.35 26.57
CA MET A 175 -1.40 7.44 27.38
C MET A 175 -0.97 6.96 28.77
N ARG A 176 -1.76 6.11 29.44
CA ARG A 176 -1.38 5.52 30.74
C ARG A 176 -0.17 4.59 30.62
N LYS A 177 -0.06 3.83 29.52
CA LYS A 177 1.00 2.86 29.30
C LYS A 177 2.34 3.52 28.94
N TYR A 178 2.33 4.52 28.07
CA TYR A 178 3.55 5.09 27.50
C TYR A 178 3.85 6.53 27.97
N GLY A 179 2.86 7.23 28.56
CA GLY A 179 3.04 8.59 29.06
C GLY A 179 3.21 9.66 27.96
N LEU A 180 3.00 9.30 26.69
CA LEU A 180 3.20 10.15 25.52
C LEU A 180 2.09 9.85 24.50
N PRO A 181 1.70 10.85 23.70
CA PRO A 181 0.75 10.64 22.62
C PRO A 181 1.32 9.71 21.54
N ASN A 182 0.45 8.99 20.83
CA ASN A 182 0.88 7.95 19.89
C ASN A 182 1.86 8.49 18.81
N TYR A 183 1.64 9.69 18.28
CA TYR A 183 2.55 10.30 17.28
C TYR A 183 3.96 10.61 17.79
N MET A 184 4.21 10.53 19.10
CA MET A 184 5.55 10.69 19.69
C MET A 184 6.23 9.35 19.99
N LEU A 185 5.51 8.24 19.90
CA LEU A 185 6.02 6.91 20.21
C LEU A 185 6.90 6.39 19.06
N LYS A 186 7.86 5.52 19.41
CA LYS A 186 8.95 5.11 18.51
C LYS A 186 9.28 3.64 18.66
N GLY A 187 10.02 3.11 17.68
CA GLY A 187 10.48 1.73 17.64
C GLY A 187 9.51 0.82 16.90
N ARG A 188 9.88 -0.46 16.80
CA ARG A 188 9.21 -1.44 15.92
C ARG A 188 7.70 -1.59 16.16
N GLU A 189 7.22 -1.41 17.38
CA GLU A 189 5.78 -1.47 17.71
C GLU A 189 4.99 -0.29 17.13
N TRP A 190 5.68 0.79 16.76
CA TRP A 190 5.15 2.04 16.23
C TRP A 190 5.53 2.26 14.75
N GLU A 191 6.11 1.24 14.11
CA GLU A 191 6.30 1.19 12.66
C GLU A 191 5.02 0.63 12.00
N ARG A 192 4.61 1.22 10.88
CA ARG A 192 3.43 0.78 10.13
C ARG A 192 3.82 0.43 8.70
N PRO A 193 3.35 -0.71 8.16
CA PRO A 193 3.61 -1.04 6.77
C PRO A 193 2.90 -0.04 5.86
N ALA A 194 3.54 0.33 4.76
CA ALA A 194 2.96 1.19 3.76
C ALA A 194 3.50 0.80 2.39
N HIS A 195 2.68 0.97 1.37
CA HIS A 195 3.09 0.99 -0.01
C HIS A 195 3.43 2.43 -0.39
N PHE A 196 4.53 2.63 -1.10
CA PHE A 196 4.87 3.94 -1.64
C PHE A 196 5.02 3.86 -3.15
N THR A 197 4.62 4.94 -3.81
CA THR A 197 4.85 5.13 -5.25
C THR A 197 5.42 6.52 -5.46
N VAL A 198 6.49 6.62 -6.25
CA VAL A 198 7.06 7.91 -6.65
C VAL A 198 6.64 8.22 -8.08
N PHE A 199 6.21 9.46 -8.31
CA PHE A 199 5.86 9.97 -9.61
C PHE A 199 6.82 11.08 -10.03
N GLU A 200 7.37 10.97 -11.24
CA GLU A 200 8.17 12.01 -11.91
C GLU A 200 7.51 12.32 -13.25
N ASP A 201 7.36 13.61 -13.57
CA ASP A 201 6.67 14.09 -14.79
C ASP A 201 5.28 13.43 -14.99
N GLY A 202 4.56 13.22 -13.89
CA GLY A 202 3.23 12.58 -13.88
C GLY A 202 3.23 11.06 -14.13
N LYS A 203 4.39 10.39 -14.10
CA LYS A 203 4.51 8.94 -14.34
C LYS A 203 5.10 8.22 -13.13
N ALA A 204 4.56 7.05 -12.79
CA ALA A 204 5.12 6.21 -11.74
C ALA A 204 6.52 5.71 -12.12
N VAL A 205 7.50 5.90 -11.24
CA VAL A 205 8.90 5.49 -11.45
C VAL A 205 9.41 4.47 -10.43
N TYR A 206 8.77 4.39 -9.25
CA TYR A 206 9.06 3.43 -8.19
C TYR A 206 7.78 3.03 -7.49
#